data_AF-A0A7W1UAY5-F1
#
_entry.id   AF-A0A7W1UAY5-F1
#
_cell.length_a   1.000
_cell.length_b   1.000
_cell.length_c   1.000
_cell.angle_alpha   90.00
_cell.angle_beta   90.00
_cell.angle_gamma   90.00
#
_symmetry.space_group_name_H-M   'P 1'
#
loop_
_entity.id
_entity.type
_entity.pdbx_description
1 polymer ?
#
loop_
_entity_poly.entity_id
_entity_poly.type
_entity_poly.pdbx_seq_one_letter_code
_entity_poly.pdbx_strand_id
1 'polypeptide(L)'
;MLYLGVTGFQAAHHHAPNTDGRERYVYFAFPHIAIDENGTPGNCRRSGRQTLSQACGALIKVLQDCSRGEISLDLNPDEVEQSLLTQRLFGKFGFGEIPDLVTLTKITQHIIREDLERMIRLTVDPSTTDYAVFTGVQIHGPAHKDWIWVETSYVLVDGVRKPLL
;
A
#
# COMPACT_ATOMS: atom_id res chain seq x y z
N MET A 1 3.28 2.83 -0.56
CA MET A 1 2.95 4.27 -0.40
C MET A 1 2.53 4.81 -1.75
N LEU A 2 1.80 5.94 -1.78
CA LEU A 2 1.30 6.51 -3.03
C LEU A 2 2.15 7.73 -3.44
N TYR A 3 3.19 7.51 -4.24
CA TYR A 3 4.14 8.58 -4.64
C TYR A 3 3.76 9.34 -5.91
N LEU A 4 2.79 8.83 -6.67
CA LEU A 4 2.26 9.45 -7.90
C LEU A 4 1.70 10.86 -7.67
N GLY A 5 1.22 11.14 -6.44
CA GLY A 5 0.66 12.42 -6.04
C GLY A 5 -0.64 12.78 -6.76
N VAL A 6 -1.07 14.02 -6.54
CA VAL A 6 -2.30 14.60 -7.14
C VAL A 6 -2.25 14.53 -8.66
N THR A 7 -1.11 14.88 -9.26
CA THR A 7 -0.91 14.87 -10.71
C THR A 7 -1.11 13.48 -11.30
N GLY A 8 -0.55 12.43 -10.69
CA GLY A 8 -0.70 11.07 -11.20
C GLY A 8 -2.14 10.55 -11.09
N PHE A 9 -2.85 10.91 -10.02
CA PHE A 9 -4.28 10.58 -9.87
C PHE A 9 -5.13 11.26 -10.94
N GLN A 10 -4.98 12.57 -11.12
CA GLN A 10 -5.71 13.32 -12.15
C GLN A 10 -5.41 12.83 -13.57
N ALA A 11 -4.15 12.48 -13.84
CA ALA A 11 -3.77 11.90 -15.13
C ALA A 11 -4.52 10.59 -15.40
N ALA A 12 -4.64 9.70 -14.41
CA ALA A 12 -5.41 8.47 -14.56
C ALA A 12 -6.91 8.73 -14.72
N HIS A 13 -7.46 9.67 -13.94
CA HIS A 13 -8.89 10.03 -13.97
C HIS A 13 -9.34 10.55 -15.35
N HIS A 14 -8.51 11.35 -16.03
CA HIS A 14 -8.81 11.86 -17.38
C HIS A 14 -8.95 10.78 -18.46
N HIS A 15 -8.58 9.53 -18.19
CA HIS A 15 -8.77 8.41 -19.10
C HIS A 15 -10.06 7.62 -18.84
N ALA A 16 -10.80 7.95 -17.78
CA ALA A 16 -12.05 7.28 -17.49
C ALA A 16 -13.14 7.69 -18.49
N PRO A 17 -13.93 6.74 -19.01
CA PRO A 17 -15.10 7.08 -19.80
C PRO A 17 -16.11 7.88 -18.97
N ASN A 18 -16.60 8.97 -19.55
CA ASN A 18 -17.73 9.71 -19.01
C ASN A 18 -19.01 9.23 -19.71
N THR A 19 -19.73 8.31 -19.07
CA THR A 19 -21.00 7.74 -19.58
C THR A 19 -22.14 8.25 -18.72
N ASP A 20 -23.15 8.82 -19.35
CA ASP A 20 -24.31 9.46 -18.71
C ASP A 20 -23.96 10.70 -17.87
N GLY A 21 -22.91 11.42 -18.26
CA GLY A 21 -22.45 12.61 -17.55
C GLY A 21 -21.69 12.30 -16.25
N ARG A 22 -21.33 11.04 -16.01
CA ARG A 22 -20.59 10.61 -14.83
C ARG A 22 -19.39 9.74 -15.15
N GLU A 23 -18.37 9.91 -14.33
CA GLU A 23 -17.18 9.08 -14.32
C GLU A 23 -17.26 8.05 -13.19
N ARG A 24 -16.58 6.91 -13.36
CA ARG A 24 -16.61 5.79 -12.42
C ARG A 24 -15.21 5.26 -12.21
N TYR A 25 -14.75 5.24 -10.95
CA TYR A 25 -13.41 4.76 -10.61
C TYR A 25 -13.44 3.58 -9.65
N VAL A 26 -12.43 2.73 -9.72
CA VAL A 26 -12.19 1.69 -8.72
C VAL A 26 -10.73 1.78 -8.26
N TYR A 27 -10.53 2.00 -6.97
CA TYR A 27 -9.21 2.12 -6.37
C TYR A 27 -8.84 0.87 -5.60
N PHE A 28 -7.64 0.37 -5.89
CA PHE A 28 -7.00 -0.74 -5.19
C PHE A 28 -5.69 -0.25 -4.59
N ALA A 29 -5.51 -0.41 -3.28
CA ALA A 29 -4.26 -0.03 -2.62
C ALA A 29 -3.89 -1.00 -1.51
N PHE A 30 -2.83 -1.77 -1.75
CA PHE A 30 -2.36 -2.83 -0.87
C PHE A 30 -0.83 -2.73 -0.75
N PRO A 31 -0.23 -2.63 0.46
CA PRO A 31 1.10 -3.19 0.63
C PRO A 31 1.02 -4.71 0.50
N HIS A 32 2.18 -5.34 0.49
CA HIS A 32 2.25 -6.78 0.32
C HIS A 32 3.28 -7.41 1.24
N ILE A 33 3.08 -8.69 1.55
CA ILE A 33 3.97 -9.52 2.34
C ILE A 33 3.97 -10.93 1.75
N ALA A 34 5.07 -11.67 1.89
CA ALA A 34 5.06 -13.10 1.63
C ALA A 34 5.04 -13.92 2.93
N ILE A 35 4.46 -15.12 2.86
CA ILE A 35 4.46 -16.11 3.94
C ILE A 35 4.82 -17.45 3.31
N ASP A 36 5.91 -18.08 3.74
CA ASP A 36 6.34 -19.36 3.16
C ASP A 36 5.54 -20.57 3.66
N GLU A 37 5.89 -21.76 3.15
CA GLU A 37 5.27 -23.04 3.52
C GLU A 37 5.36 -23.37 5.02
N ASN A 38 6.28 -22.75 5.76
CA ASN A 38 6.44 -22.91 7.21
C ASN A 38 5.72 -21.83 8.00
N GLY A 39 5.02 -20.91 7.34
CA GLY A 39 4.37 -19.77 7.97
C GLY A 39 5.32 -18.61 8.29
N THR A 40 6.53 -18.58 7.73
CA THR A 40 7.52 -17.53 8.01
C THR A 40 7.23 -16.29 7.18
N PRO A 41 6.96 -15.12 7.80
CA PRO A 41 6.73 -13.88 7.07
C PRO A 41 8.01 -13.36 6.40
N GLY A 42 7.86 -12.76 5.22
CA GLY A 42 8.93 -12.14 4.45
C GLY A 42 9.57 -13.07 3.41
N ASN A 43 9.50 -14.38 3.61
CA ASN A 43 10.09 -15.38 2.72
C ASN A 43 9.23 -15.59 1.47
N CYS A 44 9.83 -15.43 0.28
CA CYS A 44 9.14 -15.51 -1.00
C CYS A 44 9.92 -16.40 -1.99
N ARG A 45 9.33 -17.54 -2.36
CA ARG A 45 9.84 -18.40 -3.43
C ARG A 45 9.33 -17.87 -4.78
N ARG A 46 10.24 -17.45 -5.65
CA ARG A 46 9.92 -16.92 -6.98
C ARG A 46 10.28 -17.94 -8.04
N SER A 47 9.38 -18.16 -9.01
CA SER A 47 9.65 -19.05 -10.13
C SER A 47 10.93 -18.62 -10.86
N GLY A 48 11.79 -19.59 -11.19
CA GLY A 48 13.07 -19.34 -11.86
C GLY A 48 14.20 -18.81 -10.96
N ARG A 49 13.98 -18.54 -9.66
CA ARG A 49 15.08 -18.24 -8.73
C ARG A 49 15.54 -19.48 -7.98
N GLN A 50 16.84 -19.70 -7.97
CA GLN A 50 17.46 -20.80 -7.20
C GLN A 50 17.39 -20.56 -5.70
N THR A 51 17.49 -19.29 -5.29
CA THR A 51 17.51 -18.88 -3.88
C THR A 51 16.18 -18.27 -3.46
N LEU A 52 15.88 -18.43 -2.16
CA LEU A 52 14.77 -17.75 -1.52
C LEU A 52 14.99 -16.24 -1.59
N SER A 53 13.90 -15.51 -1.86
CA SER A 53 13.90 -14.06 -1.92
C SER A 53 12.95 -13.48 -0.89
N GLN A 54 12.79 -12.15 -0.88
CA GLN A 54 12.02 -11.44 0.13
C GLN A 54 10.81 -10.71 -0.45
N ALA A 55 9.76 -10.52 0.37
CA ALA A 55 8.63 -9.64 0.09
C ALA A 55 7.92 -9.15 1.38
N CYS A 56 7.71 -7.85 1.58
CA CYS A 56 8.18 -6.71 0.76
C CYS A 56 9.64 -6.37 1.09
N GLY A 57 10.51 -6.34 0.07
CA GLY A 57 11.94 -6.01 0.26
C GLY A 57 12.16 -4.63 0.88
N ALA A 58 11.33 -3.64 0.51
CA ALA A 58 11.43 -2.28 1.05
C ALA A 58 11.11 -2.21 2.56
N LEU A 59 10.09 -2.95 3.02
CA LEU A 59 9.75 -3.03 4.45
C LEU A 59 10.79 -3.83 5.24
N ILE A 60 11.35 -4.89 4.64
CA ILE A 60 12.42 -5.66 5.26
C ILE A 60 13.69 -4.82 5.40
N LYS A 61 14.03 -4.00 4.40
CA LYS A 61 15.14 -3.03 4.50
C LYS A 61 14.93 -2.07 5.67
N VAL A 62 13.74 -1.47 5.80
CA VAL A 62 13.42 -0.61 6.96
C VAL A 62 13.63 -1.37 8.27
N LEU A 63 13.12 -2.60 8.37
CA LEU A 63 13.26 -3.41 9.59
C LEU A 63 14.74 -3.72 9.92
N GLN A 64 15.55 -4.03 8.91
CA GLN A 64 16.99 -4.27 9.06
C GLN A 64 17.75 -3.01 9.48
N ASP A 65 17.41 -1.87 8.90
CA ASP A 65 18.01 -0.57 9.23
C ASP A 65 17.63 -0.17 10.67
N CYS A 66 16.38 -0.41 11.09
CA CYS A 66 15.95 -0.25 12.49
C CYS A 66 16.75 -1.16 13.43
N SER A 67 16.87 -2.44 13.10
CA SER A 67 17.54 -3.44 13.95
C SER A 67 19.03 -3.16 14.15
N ARG A 68 19.66 -2.48 13.19
CA ARG A 68 21.07 -2.08 13.26
C ARG A 68 21.29 -0.69 13.85
N GLY A 69 20.21 0.09 14.06
CA GLY A 69 20.31 1.49 14.46
C GLY A 69 20.87 2.40 13.34
N GLU A 70 20.70 1.99 12.08
CA GLU A 70 21.26 2.65 10.88
C GLU A 70 20.20 3.45 10.10
N ILE A 71 19.11 3.85 10.75
CA ILE A 71 18.03 4.59 10.09
C ILE A 71 18.52 5.98 9.72
N SER A 72 18.50 6.30 8.42
CA SER A 72 18.61 7.67 7.93
C SER A 72 17.23 8.21 7.56
N LEU A 73 16.96 9.45 7.98
CA LEU A 73 15.77 10.20 7.60
C LEU A 73 16.08 11.24 6.52
N ASP A 74 17.32 11.31 6.04
CA ASP A 74 17.68 12.19 4.93
C ASP A 74 17.09 11.67 3.62
N LEU A 75 16.75 12.58 2.72
CA LEU A 75 16.30 12.22 1.38
C LEU A 75 17.51 11.82 0.52
N ASN A 76 17.64 10.53 0.22
CA ASN A 76 18.61 10.06 -0.75
C ASN A 76 18.04 10.22 -2.19
N PRO A 77 18.65 11.04 -3.07
CA PRO A 77 18.16 11.21 -4.44
C PRO A 77 18.25 9.93 -5.29
N ASP A 78 19.12 8.98 -4.94
CA ASP A 78 19.24 7.69 -5.62
C ASP A 78 18.24 6.64 -5.08
N GLU A 79 17.61 6.92 -3.93
CA GLU A 79 16.64 6.05 -3.25
C GLU A 79 15.43 6.85 -2.73
N VAL A 80 14.86 7.72 -3.58
CA VAL A 80 13.79 8.66 -3.18
C VAL A 80 12.60 7.95 -2.52
N GLU A 81 12.06 6.91 -3.17
CA GLU A 81 10.88 6.21 -2.65
C GLU A 81 11.18 5.48 -1.34
N GLN A 82 12.35 4.86 -1.22
CA GLN A 82 12.77 4.19 0.01
C GLN A 82 12.97 5.20 1.14
N SER A 83 13.57 6.35 0.87
CA SER A 83 13.76 7.42 1.86
C SER A 83 12.42 7.92 2.38
N LEU A 84 11.48 8.23 1.47
CA LEU A 84 10.13 8.68 1.84
C LEU A 84 9.33 7.60 2.58
N LEU A 85 9.51 6.33 2.23
CA LEU A 85 8.92 5.19 2.94
C LEU A 85 9.43 5.15 4.39
N THR A 86 10.75 5.18 4.58
CA THR A 86 11.40 5.14 5.89
C THR A 86 10.94 6.32 6.75
N GLN A 87 10.97 7.54 6.23
CA GLN A 87 10.51 8.75 6.94
C GLN A 87 9.07 8.61 7.45
N ARG A 88 8.18 8.06 6.61
CA ARG A 88 6.78 7.88 7.01
C ARG A 88 6.55 6.78 8.03
N LEU A 89 7.26 5.67 7.90
CA LEU A 89 7.11 4.55 8.83
C LEU A 89 7.70 4.89 10.19
N PHE A 90 8.86 5.55 10.22
CA PHE A 90 9.55 5.87 11.47
C PHE A 90 8.71 6.73 12.42
N GLY A 91 7.86 7.63 11.89
CA GLY A 91 6.94 8.42 12.69
C GLY A 91 5.72 7.67 13.26
N LYS A 92 5.61 6.35 13.07
CA LYS A 92 4.40 5.56 13.37
C LYS A 92 4.61 4.44 14.39
N PHE A 93 5.82 4.23 14.91
CA PHE A 93 6.10 3.32 16.01
C PHE A 93 6.97 4.00 17.09
N GLY A 94 6.93 3.49 18.33
CA GLY A 94 7.55 4.15 19.48
C GLY A 94 9.08 4.13 19.44
N PHE A 95 9.70 5.06 20.17
CA PHE A 95 11.16 5.09 20.33
C PHE A 95 11.64 3.81 21.02
N GLY A 96 12.57 3.10 20.38
CA GLY A 96 13.08 1.81 20.87
C GLY A 96 12.19 0.60 20.54
N GLU A 97 11.04 0.81 19.89
CA GLU A 97 10.20 -0.28 19.38
C GLU A 97 10.63 -0.67 17.97
N ILE A 98 10.84 -1.98 17.76
CA ILE A 98 11.08 -2.54 16.43
C ILE A 98 9.94 -3.52 16.14
N PRO A 99 8.94 -3.12 15.33
CA PRO A 99 7.81 -3.99 15.04
C PRO A 99 8.24 -5.21 14.23
N ASP A 100 7.54 -6.34 14.37
CA ASP A 100 7.71 -7.44 13.43
C ASP A 100 7.20 -7.08 12.02
N LEU A 101 7.57 -7.88 11.02
CA LEU A 101 7.22 -7.59 9.62
C LEU A 101 5.70 -7.57 9.37
N VAL A 102 4.92 -8.38 10.09
CA VAL A 102 3.46 -8.41 9.94
C VAL A 102 2.86 -7.11 10.46
N THR A 103 3.31 -6.65 11.61
CA THR A 103 2.91 -5.39 12.24
C THR A 103 3.31 -4.21 11.37
N LEU A 104 4.55 -4.18 10.87
CA LEU A 104 5.02 -3.12 9.97
C LEU A 104 4.22 -3.10 8.66
N THR A 105 3.83 -4.25 8.13
CA THR A 105 2.96 -4.35 6.95
C THR A 105 1.58 -3.79 7.22
N LYS A 106 0.99 -4.06 8.40
CA LYS A 106 -0.30 -3.48 8.81
C LYS A 106 -0.24 -1.96 9.02
N ILE A 107 0.83 -1.46 9.65
CA ILE A 107 1.08 -0.01 9.75
C ILE A 107 1.15 0.60 8.35
N THR A 108 1.88 -0.04 7.43
CA THR A 108 1.98 0.40 6.04
C THR A 108 0.62 0.41 5.34
N GLN A 109 -0.23 -0.59 5.59
CA GLN A 109 -1.58 -0.67 5.02
C GLN A 109 -2.42 0.53 5.48
N HIS A 110 -2.36 0.85 6.77
CA HIS A 110 -3.09 1.97 7.32
C HIS A 110 -2.67 3.29 6.67
N ILE A 111 -1.36 3.53 6.53
CA ILE A 111 -0.83 4.74 5.89
C ILE A 111 -1.27 4.82 4.41
N ILE A 112 -1.17 3.72 3.68
CA ILE A 112 -1.60 3.66 2.27
C ILE A 112 -3.10 3.98 2.12
N ARG A 113 -3.93 3.50 3.05
CA ARG A 113 -5.36 3.83 3.07
C ARG A 113 -5.58 5.33 3.32
N GLU A 114 -4.92 5.91 4.32
CA GLU A 114 -4.99 7.34 4.61
C GLU A 114 -4.57 8.20 3.40
N ASP A 115 -3.50 7.78 2.72
CA ASP A 115 -3.05 8.43 1.49
C ASP A 115 -4.07 8.36 0.38
N LEU A 116 -4.63 7.17 0.14
CA LEU A 116 -5.59 6.96 -0.93
C LEU A 116 -6.81 7.84 -0.71
N GLU A 117 -7.38 7.79 0.49
CA GLU A 117 -8.53 8.62 0.84
C GLU A 117 -8.20 10.11 0.73
N ARG A 118 -6.98 10.54 1.07
CA ARG A 118 -6.53 11.92 0.87
C ARG A 118 -6.43 12.28 -0.61
N MET A 119 -5.89 11.41 -1.46
CA MET A 119 -5.81 11.64 -2.90
C MET A 119 -7.20 11.73 -3.52
N ILE A 120 -8.10 10.80 -3.19
CA ILE A 120 -9.49 10.85 -3.65
C ILE A 120 -10.14 12.19 -3.25
N ARG A 121 -10.03 12.62 -1.99
CA ARG A 121 -10.57 13.92 -1.55
C ARG A 121 -10.01 15.13 -2.32
N LEU A 122 -8.75 15.06 -2.75
CA LEU A 122 -8.10 16.16 -3.49
C LEU A 122 -8.36 16.13 -5.00
N THR A 123 -8.86 15.01 -5.54
CA THR A 123 -8.88 14.77 -7.00
C THR A 123 -10.21 14.31 -7.56
N VAL A 124 -11.21 14.07 -6.71
CA VAL A 124 -12.53 13.58 -7.12
C VAL A 124 -13.60 14.54 -6.65
N ASP A 125 -14.53 14.88 -7.53
CA ASP A 125 -15.78 15.55 -7.21
C ASP A 125 -16.91 14.49 -7.08
N PRO A 126 -17.41 14.22 -5.86
CA PRO A 126 -18.45 13.21 -5.62
C PRO A 126 -19.81 13.53 -6.26
N SER A 127 -20.03 14.76 -6.73
CA SER A 127 -21.29 15.12 -7.42
C SER A 127 -21.34 14.59 -8.86
N THR A 128 -20.17 14.44 -9.48
CA THR A 128 -19.99 14.03 -10.88
C THR A 128 -19.34 12.65 -11.02
N THR A 129 -18.84 12.07 -9.92
CA THR A 129 -18.07 10.83 -9.94
C THR A 129 -18.54 9.84 -8.88
N ASP A 130 -18.80 8.60 -9.31
CA ASP A 130 -18.96 7.46 -8.41
C ASP A 130 -17.64 6.70 -8.28
N TYR A 131 -17.34 6.13 -7.11
CA TYR A 131 -16.12 5.35 -6.97
C TYR A 131 -16.21 4.24 -5.93
N ALA A 132 -15.39 3.21 -6.10
CA ALA A 132 -15.19 2.15 -5.11
C ALA A 132 -13.75 2.14 -4.60
N VAL A 133 -13.56 1.75 -3.35
CA VAL A 133 -12.25 1.63 -2.70
C VAL A 133 -12.11 0.25 -2.09
N PHE A 134 -10.97 -0.38 -2.34
CA PHE A 134 -10.53 -1.62 -1.70
C PHE A 134 -9.09 -1.45 -1.20
N THR A 135 -8.90 -1.57 0.11
CA THR A 135 -7.57 -1.61 0.73
C THR A 135 -7.45 -2.80 1.67
N GLY A 136 -6.22 -3.17 2.00
CA GLY A 136 -5.94 -4.39 2.75
C GLY A 136 -4.47 -4.76 2.62
N VAL A 137 -4.13 -6.04 2.68
CA VAL A 137 -2.77 -6.55 2.42
C VAL A 137 -2.81 -7.65 1.37
N GLN A 138 -1.95 -7.56 0.36
CA GLN A 138 -1.68 -8.66 -0.56
C GLN A 138 -0.70 -9.64 0.08
N ILE A 139 -1.06 -10.93 0.10
CA ILE A 139 -0.27 -11.99 0.73
C ILE A 139 0.16 -12.98 -0.36
N HIS A 140 1.47 -13.08 -0.58
CA HIS A 140 2.06 -14.10 -1.42
C HIS A 140 2.35 -15.34 -0.57
N GLY A 141 1.68 -16.45 -0.83
CA GLY A 141 1.96 -17.69 -0.10
C GLY A 141 2.61 -18.77 -0.95
N PRO A 142 2.72 -19.99 -0.39
CA PRO A 142 3.41 -21.09 -1.04
C PRO A 142 2.67 -21.62 -2.27
N ALA A 143 3.40 -22.30 -3.14
CA ALA A 143 2.86 -22.96 -4.34
C ALA A 143 2.08 -22.02 -5.28
N HIS A 144 2.56 -20.78 -5.45
CA HIS A 144 1.98 -19.79 -6.36
C HIS A 144 0.53 -19.40 -6.04
N LYS A 145 0.16 -19.47 -4.76
CA LYS A 145 -1.13 -18.98 -4.29
C LYS A 145 -0.96 -17.59 -3.69
N ASP A 146 -1.89 -16.70 -4.04
CA ASP A 146 -1.97 -15.36 -3.50
C ASP A 146 -3.33 -15.16 -2.81
N TRP A 147 -3.34 -14.31 -1.79
CA TRP A 147 -4.54 -13.90 -1.07
C TRP A 147 -4.57 -12.38 -0.93
N ILE A 148 -5.78 -11.83 -0.75
CA ILE A 148 -5.98 -10.47 -0.29
C ILE A 148 -6.67 -10.55 1.07
N TRP A 149 -6.03 -10.02 2.10
CA TRP A 149 -6.73 -9.70 3.34
C TRP A 149 -7.32 -8.30 3.20
N VAL A 150 -8.64 -8.21 3.01
CA VAL A 150 -9.35 -6.92 2.87
C VAL A 150 -9.54 -6.30 4.24
N GLU A 151 -9.20 -5.02 4.37
CA GLU A 151 -9.40 -4.23 5.61
C GLU A 151 -10.51 -3.20 5.43
N THR A 152 -10.45 -2.38 4.38
CA THR A 152 -11.49 -1.40 4.05
C THR A 152 -12.04 -1.69 2.67
N SER A 153 -13.37 -1.80 2.56
CA SER A 153 -14.04 -1.79 1.27
C SER A 153 -15.35 -1.00 1.31
N TYR A 154 -15.52 -0.10 0.36
CA TYR A 154 -16.75 0.70 0.26
C TYR A 154 -16.96 1.22 -1.16
N VAL A 155 -18.18 1.65 -1.43
CA VAL A 155 -18.54 2.40 -2.63
C VAL A 155 -19.13 3.76 -2.24
N LEU A 156 -18.88 4.78 -3.04
CA LEU A 156 -19.59 6.04 -3.05
C LEU A 156 -20.37 6.12 -4.35
N VAL A 157 -21.70 6.11 -4.24
CA VAL A 157 -22.62 6.28 -5.38
C VAL A 157 -23.57 7.41 -5.05
N ASP A 158 -23.74 8.37 -5.95
CA ASP A 158 -24.62 9.53 -5.74
C ASP A 158 -24.26 10.33 -4.47
N GLY A 159 -22.97 10.47 -4.17
CA GLY A 159 -22.52 11.14 -2.95
C GLY A 159 -22.73 10.32 -1.66
N VAL A 160 -23.31 9.11 -1.74
CA VAL A 160 -23.61 8.28 -0.57
C VAL A 160 -22.59 7.14 -0.44
N ARG A 161 -21.84 7.15 0.67
CA ARG A 161 -20.90 6.07 1.02
C ARG A 161 -21.65 4.87 1.61
N LYS A 162 -21.35 3.67 1.10
CA LYS A 162 -21.88 2.38 1.59
C LYS A 162 -20.74 1.35 1.76
N PRO A 163 -20.66 0.63 2.88
CA PRO A 163 -19.69 -0.46 3.03
C PRO A 163 -20.02 -1.62 2.07
N LEU A 164 -19.00 -2.36 1.63
CA LEU A 164 -19.16 -3.54 0.76
C LEU A 164 -18.91 -4.87 1.48
N LEU A 165 -18.19 -4.84 2.61
CA LEU A 165 -17.92 -5.96 3.51
C LEU A 165 -18.13 -5.51 4.97
#